data_AF-A0A7V9G844-F1
#
_entry.id   AF-A0A7V9G844-F1
#
_cell.length_a   1.000
_cell.length_b   1.000
_cell.length_c   1.000
_cell.angle_alpha   90.00
_cell.angle_beta   90.00
_cell.angle_gamma   90.00
#
_symmetry.space_group_name_H-M   'P 1'
#
loop_
_entity.id
_entity.type
_entity.pdbx_description
1 polymer ?
#
loop_
_entity_poly.entity_id
_entity_poly.type
_entity_poly.pdbx_seq_one_letter_code
_entity_poly.pdbx_strand_id
1 'polypeptide(L)'
;MRHALARRVVSGILAGDGFGQRAVTHALVASLSDRAECPDDLRRTLDGSADTIGSDSAAPYLGVLNQRPIPRDERDLCAQLAPTLIDHPSDTGLNLASLLSLVEVWPHVASDERPLLRLRFLNGLIARRSPAGSFVTRDTLCAWQRQLQTTAGDTPPTVATLQSLLDEPTAQGAYRRIAEHLGPSVDLKTLNHVLGALAIQVMLRFHDRDGTALQVLLGTVACEQLVAWMPPEHLAILTSQLAHQLWWCRHESSLPPVLVCIDPSSAPMVEAVTSGDVTLAQRAARVEARVSEQFWESAWRLVTASIKRQDDEWPSALRLVSAIAWRTGSQAVSPDDAAALAAVLAAYAHHRSASATTPR
;
A
#
# COMPACT_ATOMS: atom_id res chain seq x y z
N MET A 1 -5.61 13.03 -12.77
CA MET A 1 -4.25 13.58 -12.73
C MET A 1 -4.11 14.60 -13.85
N ARG A 2 -3.75 15.85 -13.53
CA ARG A 2 -3.43 16.89 -14.54
C ARG A 2 -2.20 16.48 -15.34
N HIS A 3 -2.28 16.68 -16.66
CA HIS A 3 -1.20 16.33 -17.58
C HIS A 3 0.15 16.93 -17.15
N ALA A 4 0.22 18.21 -16.80
CA ALA A 4 1.47 18.87 -16.42
C ALA A 4 2.16 18.22 -15.20
N LEU A 5 1.39 17.79 -14.19
CA LEU A 5 1.93 17.09 -13.01
C LEU A 5 2.38 15.69 -13.38
N ALA A 6 1.58 14.96 -14.16
CA ALA A 6 1.94 13.64 -14.65
C ALA A 6 3.25 13.67 -15.47
N ARG A 7 3.42 14.67 -16.34
CA ARG A 7 4.65 14.86 -17.12
C ARG A 7 5.88 15.07 -16.23
N ARG A 8 5.75 15.83 -15.14
CA ARG A 8 6.84 16.00 -14.16
C ARG A 8 7.21 14.68 -13.50
N VAL A 9 6.22 13.90 -13.08
CA VAL A 9 6.43 12.55 -12.52
C VAL A 9 7.14 11.64 -13.51
N VAL A 10 6.68 11.60 -14.77
CA VAL A 10 7.30 10.81 -15.83
C VAL A 10 8.77 11.19 -16.02
N SER A 11 9.07 12.49 -16.17
CA SER A 11 10.46 12.96 -16.29
C SER A 11 11.32 12.56 -15.09
N GLY A 12 10.77 12.68 -13.87
CA GLY A 12 11.46 12.28 -12.64
C GLY A 12 11.76 10.78 -12.56
N ILE A 13 10.83 9.93 -13.01
CA ILE A 13 11.02 8.47 -13.06
C ILE A 13 12.04 8.09 -14.13
N LEU A 14 11.96 8.70 -15.32
CA LEU A 14 12.86 8.41 -16.43
C LEU A 14 14.32 8.83 -16.15
N ALA A 15 14.52 9.85 -15.31
CA ALA A 15 15.84 10.27 -14.84
C ALA A 15 16.48 9.28 -13.85
N GLY A 16 15.70 8.43 -13.19
CA GLY A 16 16.18 7.36 -12.32
C GLY A 16 16.45 6.06 -13.06
N ASP A 17 16.84 5.00 -12.33
CA ASP A 17 17.14 3.68 -12.90
C ASP A 17 16.13 2.58 -12.58
N GLY A 18 15.24 2.82 -11.62
CA GLY A 18 14.17 1.92 -11.23
C GLY A 18 12.82 2.60 -11.06
N PHE A 19 11.84 1.80 -10.64
CA PHE A 19 10.49 2.25 -10.30
C PHE A 19 10.13 1.60 -8.96
N GLY A 20 10.38 2.34 -7.89
CA GLY A 20 10.25 1.85 -6.54
C GLY A 20 9.41 2.79 -5.70
N GLN A 21 9.87 2.99 -4.48
CA GLN A 21 9.19 3.82 -3.49
C GLN A 21 9.10 5.28 -3.93
N ARG A 22 10.16 5.83 -4.55
CA ARG A 22 10.14 7.20 -5.04
C ARG A 22 9.10 7.36 -6.14
N ALA A 23 9.11 6.48 -7.16
CA ALA A 23 8.14 6.54 -8.25
C ALA A 23 6.67 6.49 -7.76
N VAL A 24 6.36 5.60 -6.81
CA VAL A 24 5.02 5.54 -6.18
C VAL A 24 4.69 6.83 -5.46
N THR A 25 5.61 7.39 -4.69
CA THR A 25 5.38 8.67 -3.99
C THR A 25 5.18 9.83 -4.96
N HIS A 26 5.96 9.91 -6.04
CA HIS A 26 5.78 10.93 -7.09
C HIS A 26 4.40 10.88 -7.73
N ALA A 27 3.95 9.68 -8.14
CA ALA A 27 2.63 9.48 -8.71
C ALA A 27 1.53 9.87 -7.70
N LEU A 28 1.70 9.48 -6.44
CA LEU A 28 0.76 9.80 -5.37
C LEU A 28 0.66 11.31 -5.13
N VAL A 29 1.79 12.01 -5.07
CA VAL A 29 1.85 13.47 -4.92
C VAL A 29 1.11 14.16 -6.06
N ALA A 30 1.33 13.73 -7.30
CA ALA A 30 0.64 14.28 -8.46
C ALA A 30 -0.87 13.98 -8.43
N SER A 31 -1.26 12.77 -8.01
CA SER A 31 -2.66 12.36 -7.88
C SER A 31 -3.39 13.17 -6.80
N LEU A 32 -2.80 13.30 -5.60
CA LEU A 32 -3.35 14.10 -4.50
C LEU A 32 -3.44 15.58 -4.84
N SER A 33 -2.41 16.16 -5.45
CA SER A 33 -2.38 17.58 -5.81
C SER A 33 -3.50 17.98 -6.76
N ASP A 34 -4.01 17.02 -7.53
CA ASP A 34 -5.12 17.20 -8.47
C ASP A 34 -6.51 17.06 -7.82
N ARG A 35 -6.60 16.49 -6.61
CA ARG A 35 -7.87 16.35 -5.88
C ARG A 35 -8.35 17.69 -5.34
N ALA A 36 -9.65 17.93 -5.42
CA ALA A 36 -10.27 19.15 -4.92
C ALA A 36 -10.19 19.23 -3.39
N GLU A 37 -10.20 18.08 -2.73
CA GLU A 37 -10.18 17.91 -1.29
C GLU A 37 -8.78 18.04 -0.68
N CYS A 38 -7.72 18.13 -1.51
CA CYS A 38 -6.36 18.32 -1.02
C CYS A 38 -6.19 19.75 -0.48
N PRO A 39 -5.81 19.93 0.81
CA PRO A 39 -5.60 21.26 1.38
C PRO A 39 -4.51 22.05 0.65
N ASP A 40 -4.69 23.36 0.51
CA ASP A 40 -3.74 24.23 -0.23
C ASP A 40 -2.35 24.29 0.41
N ASP A 41 -2.26 24.21 1.75
CA ASP A 41 -0.95 24.16 2.43
C ASP A 41 -0.22 22.84 2.14
N LEU A 42 -0.95 21.72 2.09
CA LEU A 42 -0.38 20.44 1.68
C LEU A 42 0.05 20.48 0.21
N ARG A 43 -0.78 20.99 -0.70
CA ARG A 43 -0.46 21.10 -2.13
C ARG A 43 0.81 21.92 -2.37
N ARG A 44 0.97 23.05 -1.67
CA ARG A 44 2.20 23.87 -1.73
C ARG A 44 3.43 23.15 -1.15
N THR A 45 3.23 22.40 -0.07
CA THR A 45 4.31 21.65 0.57
C THR A 45 4.76 20.46 -0.28
N LEU A 46 3.83 19.81 -0.98
CA LEU A 46 4.10 18.68 -1.86
C LEU A 46 4.91 19.07 -3.11
N ASP A 47 4.78 20.32 -3.57
CA ASP A 47 5.50 20.81 -4.74
C ASP A 47 7.01 20.79 -4.48
N GLY A 48 7.75 19.97 -5.25
CA GLY A 48 9.20 19.78 -5.10
C GLY A 48 9.63 18.86 -3.96
N SER A 49 8.77 18.53 -2.98
CA SER A 49 9.15 17.63 -1.88
C SER A 49 9.45 16.21 -2.34
N ALA A 50 8.80 15.72 -3.39
CA ALA A 50 9.09 14.39 -3.93
C ALA A 50 10.51 14.29 -4.55
N ASP A 51 11.10 15.41 -4.97
CA ASP A 51 12.45 15.44 -5.56
C ASP A 51 13.56 15.28 -4.51
N THR A 52 13.24 15.45 -3.22
CA THR A 52 14.19 15.23 -2.11
C THR A 52 14.37 13.74 -1.79
N ILE A 53 13.49 12.86 -2.28
CA ILE A 53 13.61 11.41 -2.10
C ILE A 53 14.77 10.90 -2.99
N GLY A 54 15.65 10.08 -2.42
CA GLY A 54 16.73 9.40 -3.16
C GLY A 54 16.22 8.68 -4.42
N SER A 55 17.02 8.66 -5.48
CA SER A 55 16.63 8.01 -6.74
C SER A 55 16.43 6.51 -6.58
N ASP A 56 15.41 5.97 -7.24
CA ASP A 56 15.26 4.52 -7.35
C ASP A 56 16.40 3.99 -8.24
N SER A 57 17.26 3.14 -7.66
CA SER A 57 18.35 2.47 -8.37
C SER A 57 18.08 0.97 -8.44
N ALA A 58 18.19 0.41 -9.63
CA ALA A 58 17.90 -1.00 -9.87
C ALA A 58 18.76 -1.53 -11.03
N ALA A 59 19.11 -2.81 -10.95
CA ALA A 59 19.79 -3.50 -12.04
C ALA A 59 18.88 -3.59 -13.29
N PRO A 60 19.45 -3.57 -14.50
CA PRO A 60 18.67 -3.65 -15.72
C PRO A 60 17.97 -5.01 -15.87
N TYR A 61 16.70 -4.97 -16.27
CA TYR A 61 15.91 -6.14 -16.61
C TYR A 61 16.32 -6.70 -17.97
N LEU A 62 16.70 -7.98 -17.99
CA LEU A 62 17.22 -8.68 -19.18
C LEU A 62 16.23 -9.67 -19.79
N GLY A 63 15.01 -9.77 -19.26
CA GLY A 63 14.02 -10.74 -19.72
C GLY A 63 13.32 -10.34 -21.03
N VAL A 64 12.61 -11.32 -21.61
CA VAL A 64 11.94 -11.20 -22.93
C VAL A 64 10.83 -10.16 -22.97
N LEU A 65 10.26 -9.77 -21.83
CA LEU A 65 9.20 -8.78 -21.77
C LEU A 65 9.65 -7.41 -22.29
N ASN A 66 10.94 -7.08 -22.17
CA ASN A 66 11.47 -5.84 -22.73
C ASN A 66 11.45 -5.81 -24.27
N GLN A 67 11.38 -6.98 -24.91
CA GLN A 67 11.32 -7.14 -26.37
C GLN A 67 9.88 -7.19 -26.92
N ARG A 68 8.87 -7.26 -26.04
CA ARG A 68 7.46 -7.30 -26.45
C ARG A 68 6.97 -5.94 -26.95
N PRO A 69 5.94 -5.90 -27.80
CA PRO A 69 5.30 -4.65 -28.24
C PRO A 69 4.94 -3.75 -27.05
N ILE A 70 5.07 -2.44 -27.23
CA ILE A 70 4.73 -1.47 -26.19
C ILE A 70 3.20 -1.45 -25.98
N PRO A 71 2.72 -1.53 -24.73
CA PRO A 71 1.30 -1.47 -24.45
C PRO A 71 0.65 -0.18 -24.97
N ARG A 72 -0.52 -0.32 -25.61
CA ARG A 72 -1.24 0.83 -26.18
C ARG A 72 -2.01 1.61 -25.13
N ASP A 73 -2.59 0.92 -24.18
CA ASP A 73 -3.44 1.45 -23.12
C ASP A 73 -3.15 0.73 -21.79
N GLU A 74 -3.88 1.12 -20.75
CA GLU A 74 -3.77 0.64 -19.38
C GLU A 74 -4.17 -0.83 -19.24
N ARG A 75 -5.12 -1.31 -20.05
CA ARG A 75 -5.55 -2.71 -20.04
C ARG A 75 -4.47 -3.61 -20.62
N ASP A 76 -3.94 -3.25 -21.79
CA ASP A 76 -2.83 -3.93 -22.44
C ASP A 76 -1.59 -3.91 -21.52
N LEU A 77 -1.34 -2.77 -20.84
CA LEU A 77 -0.25 -2.65 -19.87
C LEU A 77 -0.41 -3.65 -18.72
N CYS A 78 -1.58 -3.69 -18.08
CA CYS A 78 -1.86 -4.61 -16.99
C CYS A 78 -1.77 -6.07 -17.46
N ALA A 79 -2.36 -6.41 -18.60
CA ALA A 79 -2.34 -7.76 -19.15
C ALA A 79 -0.92 -8.24 -19.48
N GLN A 80 -0.05 -7.36 -19.98
CA GLN A 80 1.34 -7.70 -20.26
C GLN A 80 2.21 -7.82 -18.99
N LEU A 81 2.00 -6.96 -17.99
CA LEU A 81 2.84 -6.91 -16.80
C LEU A 81 2.44 -7.92 -15.72
N ALA A 82 1.14 -8.20 -15.56
CA ALA A 82 0.63 -9.03 -14.46
C ALA A 82 1.29 -10.41 -14.35
N PRO A 83 1.56 -11.17 -15.43
CA PRO A 83 2.29 -12.43 -15.33
C PRO A 83 3.67 -12.28 -14.68
N THR A 84 4.36 -11.18 -14.99
CA THR A 84 5.71 -10.89 -14.45
C THR A 84 5.63 -10.51 -12.97
N LEU A 85 4.60 -9.77 -12.54
CA LEU A 85 4.39 -9.50 -11.10
C LEU A 85 4.15 -10.79 -10.33
N ILE A 86 3.34 -11.71 -10.88
CA ILE A 86 3.04 -12.99 -10.26
C ILE A 86 4.32 -13.83 -10.11
N ASP A 87 5.19 -13.80 -11.12
CA ASP A 87 6.45 -14.56 -11.16
C ASP A 87 7.57 -13.92 -10.31
N HIS A 88 7.43 -12.65 -9.94
CA HIS A 88 8.33 -11.92 -9.04
C HIS A 88 7.57 -11.41 -7.80
N PRO A 89 7.12 -12.30 -6.90
CA PRO A 89 6.23 -11.96 -5.78
C PRO A 89 6.92 -11.27 -4.60
N SER A 90 8.20 -10.90 -4.73
CA SER A 90 8.89 -10.11 -3.71
C SER A 90 8.15 -8.79 -3.50
N ASP A 91 7.51 -8.64 -2.34
CA ASP A 91 6.70 -7.50 -1.93
C ASP A 91 5.54 -7.22 -2.90
N THR A 92 4.61 -8.17 -2.97
CA THR A 92 3.39 -8.07 -3.79
C THR A 92 2.63 -6.76 -3.55
N GLY A 93 2.57 -6.29 -2.30
CA GLY A 93 2.00 -5.00 -1.93
C GLY A 93 2.57 -3.81 -2.70
N LEU A 94 3.89 -3.63 -2.63
CA LEU A 94 4.57 -2.56 -3.36
C LEU A 94 4.55 -2.78 -4.88
N ASN A 95 4.59 -4.03 -5.34
CA ASN A 95 4.47 -4.36 -6.77
C ASN A 95 3.16 -3.85 -7.36
N LEU A 96 2.05 -4.12 -6.67
CA LEU A 96 0.72 -3.69 -7.08
C LEU A 96 0.56 -2.17 -7.00
N ALA A 97 1.02 -1.55 -5.91
CA ALA A 97 1.03 -0.10 -5.77
C ALA A 97 1.82 0.58 -6.90
N SER A 98 2.97 0.00 -7.28
CA SER A 98 3.79 0.49 -8.37
C SER A 98 3.11 0.32 -9.73
N LEU A 99 2.41 -0.79 -9.95
CA LEU A 99 1.66 -1.01 -11.17
C LEU A 99 0.51 0.00 -11.28
N LEU A 100 -0.21 0.26 -10.19
CA LEU A 100 -1.24 1.31 -10.15
C LEU A 100 -0.64 2.67 -10.50
N SER A 101 0.47 3.06 -9.85
CA SER A 101 1.15 4.32 -10.16
C SER A 101 1.58 4.41 -11.63
N LEU A 102 2.07 3.31 -12.21
CA LEU A 102 2.41 3.25 -13.63
C LEU A 102 1.18 3.43 -14.52
N VAL A 103 0.07 2.75 -14.20
CA VAL A 103 -1.22 2.86 -14.89
C VAL A 103 -1.74 4.30 -14.85
N GLU A 104 -1.67 4.97 -13.70
CA GLU A 104 -2.14 6.36 -13.55
C GLU A 104 -1.35 7.35 -14.42
N VAL A 105 -0.04 7.15 -14.59
CA VAL A 105 0.78 8.04 -15.41
C VAL A 105 0.76 7.66 -16.89
N TRP A 106 0.45 6.41 -17.24
CA TRP A 106 0.55 5.85 -18.59
C TRP A 106 -0.12 6.70 -19.70
N PRO A 107 -1.34 7.25 -19.51
CA PRO A 107 -2.00 8.09 -20.50
C PRO A 107 -1.25 9.38 -20.84
N HIS A 108 -0.31 9.79 -19.98
CA HIS A 108 0.46 11.01 -20.11
C HIS A 108 1.89 10.78 -20.63
N VAL A 109 2.27 9.52 -20.87
CA VAL A 109 3.61 9.13 -21.34
C VAL A 109 3.64 9.19 -22.86
N ALA A 110 4.64 9.86 -23.43
CA ALA A 110 4.82 9.94 -24.87
C ALA A 110 5.24 8.57 -25.43
N SER A 111 4.90 8.30 -26.69
CA SER A 111 5.11 6.97 -27.31
C SER A 111 6.57 6.50 -27.28
N ASP A 112 7.52 7.42 -27.38
CA ASP A 112 8.96 7.21 -27.34
C ASP A 112 9.51 6.98 -25.93
N GLU A 113 8.80 7.42 -24.89
CA GLU A 113 9.17 7.25 -23.49
C GLU A 113 8.66 5.95 -22.86
N ARG A 114 7.53 5.43 -23.36
CA ARG A 114 6.89 4.20 -22.86
C ARG A 114 7.83 2.99 -22.78
N PRO A 115 8.73 2.71 -23.75
CA PRO A 115 9.71 1.63 -23.62
C PRO A 115 10.60 1.78 -22.39
N LEU A 116 11.15 2.99 -22.18
CA LEU A 116 12.04 3.25 -21.06
C LEU A 116 11.29 3.21 -19.74
N LEU A 117 10.09 3.78 -19.67
CA LEU A 117 9.27 3.74 -18.45
C LEU A 117 8.90 2.30 -18.06
N ARG A 118 8.51 1.46 -19.02
CA ARG A 118 8.28 0.02 -18.80
C ARG A 118 9.55 -0.66 -18.30
N LEU A 119 10.71 -0.33 -18.87
CA LEU A 119 11.99 -0.87 -18.41
C LEU A 119 12.30 -0.46 -16.97
N ARG A 120 12.09 0.82 -16.59
CA ARG A 120 12.26 1.28 -15.19
C ARG A 120 11.35 0.51 -14.24
N PHE A 121 10.09 0.25 -14.64
CA PHE A 121 9.18 -0.62 -13.89
C PHE A 121 9.74 -2.01 -13.66
N LEU A 122 10.19 -2.66 -14.75
CA LEU A 122 10.73 -4.01 -14.68
C LEU A 122 12.02 -4.10 -13.87
N ASN A 123 12.91 -3.11 -13.98
CA ASN A 123 14.11 -3.00 -13.15
C ASN A 123 13.74 -2.96 -11.67
N GLY A 124 12.79 -2.09 -11.31
CA GLY A 124 12.29 -1.97 -9.94
C GLY A 124 11.72 -3.28 -9.41
N LEU A 125 10.90 -3.96 -10.22
CA LEU A 125 10.30 -5.24 -9.88
C LEU A 125 11.34 -6.33 -9.56
N ILE A 126 12.37 -6.50 -10.40
CA ILE A 126 13.37 -7.55 -10.18
C ILE A 126 14.39 -7.23 -9.08
N ALA A 127 14.60 -5.94 -8.80
CA ALA A 127 15.53 -5.50 -7.75
C ALA A 127 14.93 -5.65 -6.35
N ARG A 128 13.60 -5.80 -6.24
CA ARG A 128 12.91 -5.95 -4.95
C ARG A 128 13.36 -7.20 -4.20
N ARG A 129 13.57 -7.00 -2.91
CA ARG A 129 13.89 -8.04 -1.94
C ARG A 129 12.85 -8.02 -0.85
N SER A 130 12.52 -9.19 -0.36
CA SER A 130 11.61 -9.36 0.78
C SER A 130 12.16 -10.45 1.69
N PRO A 131 11.80 -10.42 2.99
CA PRO A 131 12.18 -11.47 3.91
C PRO A 131 11.77 -12.86 3.41
N ALA A 132 12.53 -13.89 3.77
CA ALA A 132 12.19 -15.26 3.42
C ALA A 132 10.82 -15.63 4.03
N GLY A 133 9.99 -16.32 3.23
CA GLY A 133 8.65 -16.72 3.65
C GLY A 133 7.59 -15.61 3.58
N SER A 134 7.95 -14.34 3.36
CA SER A 134 6.98 -13.23 3.28
C SER A 134 6.17 -13.20 1.99
N PHE A 135 6.55 -14.02 1.02
CA PHE A 135 5.91 -14.12 -0.29
C PHE A 135 5.68 -15.58 -0.65
N VAL A 136 4.76 -15.80 -1.59
CA VAL A 136 4.44 -17.12 -2.12
C VAL A 136 4.50 -17.12 -3.64
N THR A 137 5.15 -18.13 -4.22
CA THR A 137 5.33 -18.26 -5.66
C THR A 137 4.09 -18.84 -6.33
N ARG A 138 3.97 -18.63 -7.65
CA ARG A 138 2.92 -19.26 -8.48
C ARG A 138 2.91 -20.78 -8.31
N ASP A 139 4.08 -21.42 -8.36
CA ASP A 139 4.20 -22.87 -8.26
C ASP A 139 3.67 -23.40 -6.92
N THR A 140 3.98 -22.72 -5.82
CA THR A 140 3.46 -23.06 -4.49
C THR A 140 1.94 -22.90 -4.42
N LEU A 141 1.40 -21.79 -4.93
CA LEU A 141 -0.05 -21.58 -4.99
C LEU A 141 -0.75 -22.66 -5.83
N CYS A 142 -0.21 -23.01 -7.00
CA CYS A 142 -0.74 -24.08 -7.84
C CYS A 142 -0.67 -25.45 -7.14
N ALA A 143 0.40 -25.73 -6.40
CA ALA A 143 0.53 -26.96 -5.63
C ALA A 143 -0.53 -27.04 -4.52
N TRP A 144 -0.78 -25.94 -3.80
CA TRP A 144 -1.83 -25.87 -2.79
C TRP A 144 -3.23 -25.97 -3.39
N GLN A 145 -3.48 -25.29 -4.52
CA GLN A 145 -4.77 -25.32 -5.22
C GLN A 145 -5.18 -26.74 -5.60
N ARG A 146 -4.23 -27.57 -6.07
CA ARG A 146 -4.49 -28.99 -6.44
C ARG A 146 -4.94 -29.85 -5.27
N GLN A 147 -4.69 -29.42 -4.03
CA GLN A 147 -5.08 -30.13 -2.81
C GLN A 147 -6.43 -29.66 -2.26
N LEU A 148 -7.03 -28.62 -2.84
CA LEU A 148 -8.36 -28.14 -2.45
C LEU A 148 -9.43 -29.01 -3.11
N GLN A 149 -10.45 -29.36 -2.34
CA GLN A 149 -11.68 -29.87 -2.91
C GLN A 149 -12.38 -28.73 -3.65
N THR A 150 -13.01 -29.04 -4.79
CA THR A 150 -13.82 -28.06 -5.52
C THR A 150 -15.06 -27.74 -4.70
N THR A 151 -14.97 -26.71 -3.85
CA THR A 151 -16.09 -26.18 -3.08
C THR A 151 -16.47 -24.82 -3.62
N ALA A 152 -17.74 -24.65 -4.01
CA ALA A 152 -18.30 -23.33 -4.27
C ALA A 152 -18.61 -22.68 -2.91
N GLY A 153 -17.74 -21.76 -2.48
CA GLY A 153 -18.06 -20.87 -1.38
C GLY A 153 -18.99 -19.78 -1.89
N ASP A 154 -20.28 -19.86 -1.58
CA ASP A 154 -21.26 -18.81 -1.94
C ASP A 154 -21.27 -17.66 -0.92
N THR A 155 -20.46 -17.75 0.13
CA THR A 155 -20.42 -16.74 1.19
C THR A 155 -19.68 -15.50 0.70
N PRO A 156 -20.32 -14.32 0.68
CA PRO A 156 -19.65 -13.09 0.28
C PRO A 156 -18.48 -12.78 1.23
N PRO A 157 -17.37 -12.20 0.72
CA PRO A 157 -16.25 -11.85 1.56
C PRO A 157 -16.65 -10.74 2.54
N THR A 158 -16.46 -11.00 3.84
CA THR A 158 -16.64 -10.02 4.91
C THR A 158 -15.46 -10.09 5.87
N VAL A 159 -15.26 -9.05 6.68
CA VAL A 159 -14.22 -9.04 7.71
C VAL A 159 -14.35 -10.26 8.62
N ALA A 160 -15.57 -10.62 9.01
CA ALA A 160 -15.83 -11.77 9.88
C ALA A 160 -15.45 -13.11 9.23
N THR A 161 -15.74 -13.32 7.94
CA THR A 161 -15.43 -14.58 7.25
C THR A 161 -13.93 -14.73 7.01
N LEU A 162 -13.27 -13.64 6.61
CA LEU A 162 -11.84 -13.63 6.31
C LEU A 162 -10.95 -13.44 7.53
N GLN A 163 -11.50 -13.12 8.71
CA GLN A 163 -10.72 -13.05 9.95
C GLN A 163 -9.96 -14.35 10.21
N SER A 164 -10.59 -15.48 9.91
CA SER A 164 -10.01 -16.82 10.07
C SER A 164 -8.66 -16.96 9.35
N LEU A 165 -8.43 -16.24 8.24
CA LEU A 165 -7.15 -16.19 7.54
C LEU A 165 -6.00 -15.77 8.46
N LEU A 166 -6.23 -14.78 9.32
CA LEU A 166 -5.23 -14.27 10.26
C LEU A 166 -5.00 -15.22 11.44
N ASP A 167 -5.93 -16.14 11.70
CA ASP A 167 -5.87 -17.08 12.81
C ASP A 167 -5.33 -18.47 12.39
N GLU A 168 -5.18 -18.71 11.08
CA GLU A 168 -4.63 -19.96 10.56
C GLU A 168 -3.15 -20.14 10.96
N PRO A 169 -2.77 -21.32 11.50
CA PRO A 169 -1.41 -21.56 12.00
C PRO A 169 -0.38 -21.81 10.88
N THR A 170 -0.83 -21.99 9.63
CA THR A 170 0.05 -22.32 8.51
C THR A 170 -0.32 -21.49 7.28
N ALA A 171 0.69 -21.17 6.45
CA ALA A 171 0.50 -20.44 5.20
C ALA A 171 -0.50 -21.14 4.26
N GLN A 172 -0.43 -22.47 4.18
CA GLN A 172 -1.35 -23.26 3.36
C GLN A 172 -2.78 -23.22 3.91
N GLY A 173 -2.96 -23.23 5.24
CA GLY A 173 -4.26 -23.04 5.89
C GLY A 173 -4.85 -21.68 5.55
N ALA A 174 -4.05 -20.61 5.65
CA ALA A 174 -4.44 -19.26 5.27
C ALA A 174 -4.84 -19.17 3.79
N TYR A 175 -4.08 -19.83 2.90
CA TYR A 175 -4.44 -19.95 1.48
C TYR A 175 -5.80 -20.64 1.28
N ARG A 176 -6.08 -21.73 2.01
CA ARG A 176 -7.38 -22.42 1.93
C ARG A 176 -8.53 -21.47 2.29
N ARG A 177 -8.38 -20.62 3.31
CA ARG A 177 -9.39 -19.63 3.71
C ARG A 177 -9.65 -18.59 2.63
N ILE A 178 -8.62 -18.04 2.01
CA ILE A 178 -8.84 -17.06 0.92
C ILE A 178 -9.42 -17.74 -0.33
N ALA A 179 -9.02 -18.98 -0.62
CA ALA A 179 -9.47 -19.71 -1.79
C ALA A 179 -10.98 -20.01 -1.79
N GLU A 180 -11.61 -20.15 -0.61
CA GLU A 180 -13.06 -20.27 -0.46
C GLU A 180 -13.82 -19.07 -1.07
N HIS A 181 -13.15 -17.91 -1.17
CA HIS A 181 -13.73 -16.69 -1.73
C HIS A 181 -13.28 -16.38 -3.16
N LEU A 182 -12.42 -17.20 -3.79
CA LEU A 182 -11.89 -16.99 -5.15
C LEU A 182 -12.66 -17.78 -6.23
N GLY A 183 -13.96 -18.01 -6.00
CA GLY A 183 -14.83 -18.73 -6.93
C GLY A 183 -15.12 -17.99 -8.25
N PRO A 184 -15.82 -18.62 -9.21
CA PRO A 184 -16.08 -18.05 -10.54
C PRO A 184 -16.82 -16.70 -10.56
N SER A 185 -17.57 -16.40 -9.50
CA SER A 185 -18.36 -15.16 -9.36
C SER A 185 -17.78 -14.22 -8.30
N VAL A 186 -16.49 -14.33 -7.99
CA VAL A 186 -15.85 -13.51 -6.95
C VAL A 186 -15.95 -12.02 -7.29
N ASP A 187 -16.42 -11.23 -6.33
CA ASP A 187 -16.22 -9.79 -6.33
C ASP A 187 -14.81 -9.48 -5.80
N LEU A 188 -13.83 -9.47 -6.71
CA LEU A 188 -12.42 -9.20 -6.36
C LEU A 188 -12.24 -7.81 -5.75
N LYS A 189 -13.09 -6.84 -6.09
CA LYS A 189 -13.01 -5.50 -5.52
C LYS A 189 -13.38 -5.55 -4.04
N THR A 190 -14.54 -6.11 -3.71
CA THR A 190 -14.96 -6.27 -2.30
C THR A 190 -13.98 -7.16 -1.53
N LEU A 191 -13.46 -8.23 -2.14
CA LEU A 191 -12.47 -9.10 -1.50
C LEU A 191 -11.20 -8.34 -1.07
N ASN A 192 -10.62 -7.55 -1.97
CA ASN A 192 -9.43 -6.75 -1.65
C ASN A 192 -9.76 -5.63 -0.65
N HIS A 193 -10.96 -5.04 -0.72
CA HIS A 193 -11.41 -4.08 0.29
C HIS A 193 -11.43 -4.68 1.70
N VAL A 194 -11.92 -5.92 1.84
CA VAL A 194 -11.93 -6.64 3.13
C VAL A 194 -10.51 -7.01 3.58
N LEU A 195 -9.64 -7.47 2.67
CA LEU A 195 -8.23 -7.71 3.00
C LEU A 195 -7.54 -6.44 3.50
N GLY A 196 -7.85 -5.27 2.92
CA GLY A 196 -7.35 -4.00 3.42
C GLY A 196 -7.83 -3.69 4.84
N ALA A 197 -9.07 -4.03 5.19
CA ALA A 197 -9.57 -3.90 6.56
C ALA A 197 -8.83 -4.83 7.54
N LEU A 198 -8.47 -6.05 7.11
CA LEU A 198 -7.65 -6.96 7.91
C LEU A 198 -6.21 -6.45 8.07
N ALA A 199 -5.62 -5.82 7.05
CA ALA A 199 -4.33 -5.15 7.16
C ALA A 199 -4.37 -4.02 8.22
N ILE A 200 -5.45 -3.22 8.23
CA ILE A 200 -5.69 -2.20 9.26
C ILE A 200 -5.74 -2.82 10.67
N GLN A 201 -6.43 -3.96 10.85
CA GLN A 201 -6.42 -4.65 12.14
C GLN A 201 -5.03 -5.11 12.58
N VAL A 202 -4.19 -5.58 11.66
CA VAL A 202 -2.78 -5.92 11.96
C VAL A 202 -2.03 -4.66 12.40
N MET A 203 -2.16 -3.56 11.68
CA MET A 203 -1.52 -2.27 12.00
C MET A 203 -2.00 -1.66 13.32
N LEU A 204 -3.22 -1.97 13.77
CA LEU A 204 -3.72 -1.57 15.09
C LEU A 204 -3.07 -2.33 16.24
N ARG A 205 -2.68 -3.57 15.99
CA ARG A 205 -2.18 -4.50 17.02
C ARG A 205 -0.66 -4.58 17.06
N PHE A 206 0.04 -4.15 16.02
CA PHE A 206 1.48 -4.27 15.90
C PHE A 206 2.16 -3.02 15.37
N HIS A 207 3.40 -2.78 15.80
CA HIS A 207 4.25 -1.72 15.29
C HIS A 207 4.85 -2.11 13.93
N ASP A 208 4.34 -1.53 12.85
CA ASP A 208 4.79 -1.78 11.48
C ASP A 208 5.99 -0.89 11.08
N ARG A 209 7.13 -1.08 11.75
CA ARG A 209 8.33 -0.24 11.54
C ARG A 209 8.84 -0.27 10.11
N ASP A 210 8.87 -1.46 9.51
CA ASP A 210 9.42 -1.68 8.17
C ASP A 210 8.38 -1.43 7.07
N GLY A 211 7.15 -1.06 7.43
CA GLY A 211 6.07 -0.76 6.50
C GLY A 211 5.53 -1.97 5.74
N THR A 212 5.70 -3.19 6.26
CA THR A 212 5.23 -4.40 5.56
C THR A 212 3.71 -4.50 5.58
N ALA A 213 3.07 -4.20 6.71
CA ALA A 213 1.61 -4.18 6.77
C ALA A 213 1.04 -3.00 5.95
N LEU A 214 1.72 -1.86 5.92
CA LEU A 214 1.42 -0.74 5.04
C LEU A 214 1.52 -1.14 3.56
N GLN A 215 2.54 -1.89 3.15
CA GLN A 215 2.65 -2.40 1.77
C GLN A 215 1.47 -3.28 1.39
N VAL A 216 1.04 -4.17 2.30
CA VAL A 216 -0.17 -4.98 2.10
C VAL A 216 -1.40 -4.08 1.92
N LEU A 217 -1.59 -3.09 2.79
CA LEU A 217 -2.69 -2.13 2.66
C LEU A 217 -2.67 -1.41 1.30
N LEU A 218 -1.52 -0.92 0.88
CA LEU A 218 -1.35 -0.27 -0.42
C LEU A 218 -1.65 -1.21 -1.58
N GLY A 219 -1.21 -2.46 -1.48
CA GLY A 219 -1.51 -3.51 -2.46
C GLY A 219 -3.00 -3.79 -2.58
N THR A 220 -3.72 -3.86 -1.45
CA THR A 220 -5.17 -4.08 -1.46
C THR A 220 -5.92 -2.93 -2.12
N VAL A 221 -5.55 -1.68 -1.79
CA VAL A 221 -6.10 -0.47 -2.43
C VAL A 221 -5.76 -0.44 -3.92
N ALA A 222 -4.56 -0.87 -4.30
CA ALA A 222 -4.16 -0.96 -5.70
C ALA A 222 -4.97 -2.02 -6.44
N CYS A 223 -5.17 -3.21 -5.86
CA CYS A 223 -6.03 -4.23 -6.43
C CYS A 223 -7.45 -3.73 -6.64
N GLU A 224 -8.07 -3.07 -5.66
CA GLU A 224 -9.42 -2.50 -5.78
C GLU A 224 -9.58 -1.59 -7.00
N GLN A 225 -8.53 -0.83 -7.33
CA GLN A 225 -8.50 0.07 -8.49
C GLN A 225 -8.17 -0.68 -9.79
N LEU A 226 -7.28 -1.66 -9.71
CA LEU A 226 -6.82 -2.42 -10.87
C LEU A 226 -7.85 -3.41 -11.42
N VAL A 227 -8.93 -3.72 -10.68
CA VAL A 227 -10.04 -4.59 -11.14
C VAL A 227 -10.57 -4.20 -12.52
N ALA A 228 -10.59 -2.91 -12.87
CA ALA A 228 -11.12 -2.44 -14.16
C ALA A 228 -10.21 -2.70 -15.37
N TRP A 229 -8.92 -2.99 -15.13
CA TRP A 229 -7.91 -3.12 -16.18
C TRP A 229 -7.20 -4.48 -16.20
N MET A 230 -7.14 -5.17 -15.06
CA MET A 230 -6.40 -6.42 -14.93
C MET A 230 -7.27 -7.64 -15.25
N PRO A 231 -6.73 -8.65 -15.96
CA PRO A 231 -7.44 -9.92 -16.12
C PRO A 231 -7.75 -10.56 -14.75
N PRO A 232 -9.00 -11.00 -14.50
CA PRO A 232 -9.44 -11.45 -13.18
C PRO A 232 -8.64 -12.65 -12.66
N GLU A 233 -8.20 -13.54 -13.53
CA GLU A 233 -7.36 -14.70 -13.18
C GLU A 233 -6.00 -14.28 -12.62
N HIS A 234 -5.38 -13.23 -13.16
CA HIS A 234 -4.12 -12.71 -12.65
C HIS A 234 -4.32 -11.98 -11.33
N LEU A 235 -5.40 -11.19 -11.24
CA LEU A 235 -5.74 -10.46 -10.02
C LEU A 235 -6.05 -11.42 -8.87
N ALA A 236 -6.74 -12.54 -9.11
CA ALA A 236 -6.99 -13.57 -8.10
C ALA A 236 -5.70 -14.18 -7.54
N ILE A 237 -4.68 -14.41 -8.39
CA ILE A 237 -3.37 -14.89 -7.95
C ILE A 237 -2.65 -13.83 -7.11
N LEU A 238 -2.64 -12.58 -7.56
CA LEU A 238 -2.02 -11.46 -6.82
C LEU A 238 -2.72 -11.21 -5.48
N THR A 239 -4.05 -11.32 -5.42
CA THR A 239 -4.84 -11.29 -4.19
C THR A 239 -4.46 -12.44 -3.25
N SER A 240 -4.21 -13.65 -3.77
CA SER A 240 -3.72 -14.77 -2.96
C SER A 240 -2.31 -14.50 -2.40
N GLN A 241 -1.43 -13.88 -3.19
CA GLN A 241 -0.10 -13.48 -2.74
C GLN A 241 -0.14 -12.38 -1.67
N LEU A 242 -1.03 -11.39 -1.81
CA LEU A 242 -1.29 -10.38 -0.77
C LEU A 242 -1.84 -10.99 0.51
N ALA A 243 -2.79 -11.92 0.39
CA ALA A 243 -3.36 -12.62 1.53
C ALA A 243 -2.30 -13.42 2.30
N HIS A 244 -1.36 -14.06 1.59
CA HIS A 244 -0.18 -14.68 2.19
C HIS A 244 0.74 -13.67 2.88
N GLN A 245 1.06 -12.55 2.23
CA GLN A 245 1.89 -11.49 2.83
C GLN A 245 1.25 -10.94 4.11
N LEU A 246 -0.07 -10.77 4.13
CA LEU A 246 -0.83 -10.36 5.31
C LEU A 246 -0.78 -11.40 6.45
N TRP A 247 -0.97 -12.68 6.12
CA TRP A 247 -0.81 -13.77 7.08
C TRP A 247 0.61 -13.78 7.67
N TRP A 248 1.63 -13.63 6.84
CA TRP A 248 3.03 -13.56 7.26
C TRP A 248 3.28 -12.37 8.20
N CYS A 249 2.69 -11.20 7.91
CA CYS A 249 2.74 -10.03 8.79
C CYS A 249 2.18 -10.31 10.20
N ARG A 250 1.23 -11.23 10.34
CA ARG A 250 0.63 -11.58 11.64
C ARG A 250 1.44 -12.61 12.41
N HIS A 251 2.07 -13.58 11.74
CA HIS A 251 2.65 -14.76 12.39
C HIS A 251 4.18 -14.82 12.40
N GLU A 252 4.83 -14.35 11.34
CA GLU A 252 6.25 -14.68 11.06
C GLU A 252 7.15 -13.44 10.96
N SER A 253 6.57 -12.26 10.78
CA SER A 253 7.25 -10.96 10.67
C SER A 253 7.91 -10.46 11.96
N SER A 254 7.63 -11.11 13.10
CA SER A 254 8.10 -10.70 14.43
C SER A 254 7.76 -9.24 14.81
N LEU A 255 6.65 -8.69 14.30
CA LEU A 255 6.25 -7.31 14.61
C LEU A 255 5.97 -7.15 16.12
N PRO A 256 6.52 -6.12 16.79
CA PRO A 256 6.25 -5.87 18.20
C PRO A 256 4.77 -5.55 18.44
N PRO A 257 4.11 -6.14 19.45
CA PRO A 257 2.72 -5.82 19.75
C PRO A 257 2.59 -4.40 20.31
N VAL A 258 1.51 -3.71 19.95
CA VAL A 258 1.11 -2.46 20.59
C VAL A 258 0.54 -2.80 21.97
N LEU A 259 1.18 -2.33 23.03
CA LEU A 259 0.69 -2.50 24.40
C LEU A 259 -0.56 -1.65 24.61
N VAL A 260 -1.58 -2.21 25.25
CA VAL A 260 -2.81 -1.47 25.56
C VAL A 260 -2.64 -0.67 26.85
N CYS A 261 -2.74 0.65 26.78
CA CYS A 261 -2.79 1.53 27.95
C CYS A 261 -4.24 1.82 28.34
N ILE A 262 -4.57 1.64 29.63
CA ILE A 262 -5.91 1.84 30.20
C ILE A 262 -6.12 3.29 30.67
N ASP A 263 -5.10 4.15 30.59
CA ASP A 263 -5.21 5.56 31.01
C ASP A 263 -6.39 6.26 30.29
N PRO A 264 -7.38 6.82 31.00
CA PRO A 264 -8.51 7.50 30.38
C PRO A 264 -8.16 8.88 29.79
N SER A 265 -6.90 9.31 29.86
CA SER A 265 -6.47 10.61 29.33
C SER A 265 -6.87 10.80 27.86
N SER A 266 -7.42 11.99 27.59
CA SER A 266 -7.78 12.45 26.24
C SER A 266 -6.90 13.64 25.87
N ALA A 267 -6.27 13.57 24.71
CA ALA A 267 -5.58 14.69 24.08
C ALA A 267 -6.09 14.84 22.64
N PRO A 268 -6.01 16.04 22.05
CA PRO A 268 -6.18 16.21 20.60
C PRO A 268 -5.25 15.27 19.83
N MET A 269 -5.69 14.76 18.68
CA MET A 269 -4.97 13.76 17.90
C MET A 269 -3.56 14.21 17.54
N VAL A 270 -3.37 15.48 17.18
CA VAL A 270 -2.05 16.01 16.81
C VAL A 270 -1.08 16.03 17.99
N GLU A 271 -1.54 16.36 19.18
CA GLU A 271 -0.72 16.31 20.40
C GLU A 271 -0.37 14.87 20.77
N ALA A 272 -1.36 13.98 20.71
CA ALA A 272 -1.20 12.56 20.98
C ALA A 272 -0.22 11.86 20.01
N VAL A 273 -0.30 12.19 18.72
CA VAL A 273 0.66 11.68 17.72
C VAL A 273 2.06 12.25 17.97
N THR A 274 2.15 13.54 18.30
CA THR A 274 3.45 14.20 18.50
C THR A 274 4.19 13.68 19.74
N SER A 275 3.48 13.25 20.78
CA SER A 275 4.08 12.64 21.97
C SER A 275 4.70 11.27 21.70
N GLY A 276 4.29 10.61 20.60
CA GLY A 276 4.71 9.25 20.27
C GLY A 276 3.97 8.16 21.06
N ASP A 277 2.95 8.51 21.85
CA ASP A 277 2.09 7.53 22.51
C ASP A 277 1.07 6.98 21.53
N VAL A 278 1.36 5.76 21.03
CA VAL A 278 0.51 5.05 20.07
C VAL A 278 -0.91 4.83 20.61
N THR A 279 -1.07 4.52 21.89
CA THR A 279 -2.39 4.21 22.46
C THR A 279 -3.24 5.47 22.62
N LEU A 280 -2.63 6.56 23.08
CA LEU A 280 -3.29 7.85 23.17
C LEU A 280 -3.67 8.35 21.77
N ALA A 281 -2.77 8.22 20.79
CA ALA A 281 -3.03 8.58 19.40
C ALA A 281 -4.18 7.80 18.79
N GLN A 282 -4.23 6.48 18.99
CA GLN A 282 -5.33 5.62 18.55
C GLN A 282 -6.67 6.05 19.17
N ARG A 283 -6.71 6.37 20.47
CA ARG A 283 -7.94 6.83 21.13
C ARG A 283 -8.38 8.19 20.63
N ALA A 284 -7.46 9.15 20.55
CA ALA A 284 -7.73 10.49 20.07
C ALA A 284 -8.30 10.48 18.64
N ALA A 285 -7.72 9.67 17.76
CA ALA A 285 -8.19 9.54 16.38
C ALA A 285 -9.58 8.90 16.28
N ARG A 286 -9.92 7.91 17.12
CA ARG A 286 -11.30 7.37 17.18
C ARG A 286 -12.33 8.41 17.61
N VAL A 287 -11.94 9.33 18.49
CA VAL A 287 -12.80 10.43 18.92
C VAL A 287 -12.98 11.44 17.79
N GLU A 288 -11.88 11.88 17.17
CA GLU A 288 -11.93 12.83 16.05
C GLU A 288 -12.63 12.27 14.81
N ALA A 289 -12.55 10.96 14.56
CA ALA A 289 -13.24 10.30 13.44
C ALA A 289 -14.78 10.47 13.45
N ARG A 290 -15.37 10.83 14.60
CA ARG A 290 -16.79 11.19 14.71
C ARG A 290 -17.14 12.46 13.93
N VAL A 291 -16.14 13.31 13.67
CA VAL A 291 -16.25 14.54 12.87
C VAL A 291 -15.22 14.44 11.74
N SER A 292 -15.64 13.87 10.60
CA SER A 292 -14.76 13.55 9.46
C SER A 292 -13.85 14.72 9.04
N GLU A 293 -14.40 15.93 8.94
CA GLU A 293 -13.64 17.14 8.58
C GLU A 293 -12.50 17.43 9.56
N GLN A 294 -12.78 17.37 10.86
CA GLN A 294 -11.79 17.59 11.91
C GLN A 294 -10.67 16.54 11.86
N PHE A 295 -11.03 15.27 11.69
CA PHE A 295 -10.06 14.19 11.54
C PHE A 295 -9.11 14.44 10.36
N TRP A 296 -9.66 14.76 9.19
CA TRP A 296 -8.86 15.00 7.99
C TRP A 296 -7.98 16.24 8.14
N GLU A 297 -8.47 17.32 8.74
CA GLU A 297 -7.66 18.50 9.06
C GLU A 297 -6.43 18.12 9.92
N SER A 298 -6.65 17.36 11.00
CA SER A 298 -5.58 16.85 11.86
C SER A 298 -4.60 15.95 11.12
N ALA A 299 -5.09 14.98 10.33
CA ALA A 299 -4.27 14.04 9.57
C ALA A 299 -3.40 14.77 8.53
N TRP A 300 -3.98 15.69 7.75
CA TRP A 300 -3.23 16.47 6.77
C TRP A 300 -2.20 17.39 7.41
N ARG A 301 -2.52 17.99 8.55
CA ARG A 301 -1.57 18.80 9.32
C ARG A 301 -0.37 17.99 9.78
N LEU A 302 -0.58 16.77 10.26
CA LEU A 302 0.51 15.87 10.68
C LEU A 302 1.42 15.48 9.51
N VAL A 303 0.83 15.11 8.36
CA VAL A 303 1.61 14.75 7.15
C VAL A 303 2.36 15.97 6.62
N THR A 304 1.72 17.13 6.56
CA THR A 304 2.35 18.40 6.15
C THR A 304 3.53 18.75 7.05
N ALA A 305 3.36 18.62 8.37
CA ALA A 305 4.44 18.85 9.33
C ALA A 305 5.61 17.88 9.11
N SER A 306 5.32 16.60 8.83
CA SER A 306 6.36 15.60 8.56
C SER A 306 7.16 15.92 7.29
N ILE A 307 6.49 16.34 6.21
CA ILE A 307 7.15 16.76 4.97
C ILE A 307 8.01 18.00 5.19
N LYS A 308 7.48 19.03 5.88
CA LYS A 308 8.20 20.29 6.17
C LYS A 308 9.47 20.04 6.99
N ARG A 309 9.48 19.03 7.86
CA ARG A 309 10.66 18.61 8.63
C ARG A 309 11.62 17.71 7.86
N GLN A 310 11.24 17.23 6.67
CA GLN A 310 11.97 16.22 5.91
C GLN A 310 12.23 14.94 6.72
N ASP A 311 11.23 14.48 7.49
CA ASP A 311 11.34 13.22 8.23
C ASP A 311 11.48 12.05 7.22
N ASP A 312 12.38 11.09 7.44
CA ASP A 312 12.60 9.97 6.51
C ASP A 312 11.32 9.17 6.20
N GLU A 313 10.36 9.17 7.14
CA GLU A 313 9.10 8.44 7.06
C GLU A 313 7.95 9.22 6.40
N TRP A 314 8.15 10.50 6.02
CA TRP A 314 7.09 11.31 5.39
C TRP A 314 6.46 10.64 4.15
N PRO A 315 7.20 9.92 3.27
CA PRO A 315 6.61 9.23 2.13
C PRO A 315 5.64 8.12 2.57
N SER A 316 5.99 7.40 3.63
CA SER A 316 5.15 6.33 4.19
C SER A 316 3.90 6.90 4.86
N ALA A 317 4.03 8.01 5.59
CA ALA A 317 2.90 8.75 6.15
C ALA A 317 1.92 9.21 5.04
N LEU A 318 2.45 9.75 3.93
CA LEU A 318 1.64 10.18 2.78
C LEU A 318 0.91 9.00 2.12
N ARG A 319 1.58 7.86 1.94
CA ARG A 319 0.97 6.65 1.38
C ARG A 319 -0.16 6.13 2.26
N LEU A 320 0.05 6.09 3.57
CA LEU A 320 -0.96 5.63 4.53
C LEU A 320 -2.20 6.51 4.53
N VAL A 321 -2.04 7.83 4.67
CA VAL A 321 -3.19 8.76 4.68
C VAL A 321 -3.97 8.66 3.37
N SER A 322 -3.29 8.47 2.25
CA SER A 322 -3.93 8.35 0.94
C SER A 322 -4.67 7.04 0.74
N ALA A 323 -4.11 5.93 1.22
CA ALA A 323 -4.78 4.63 1.21
C ALA A 323 -6.07 4.67 2.04
N ILE A 324 -6.01 5.30 3.22
CA ILE A 324 -7.18 5.44 4.10
C ILE A 324 -8.21 6.41 3.49
N ALA A 325 -7.76 7.51 2.89
CA ALA A 325 -8.64 8.45 2.20
C ALA A 325 -9.38 7.78 1.04
N TRP A 326 -8.69 6.93 0.27
CA TRP A 326 -9.33 6.12 -0.77
C TRP A 326 -10.41 5.18 -0.21
N ARG A 327 -10.07 4.43 0.85
CA ARG A 327 -10.98 3.45 1.46
C ARG A 327 -12.22 4.09 2.08
N THR A 328 -12.07 5.27 2.65
CA THR A 328 -13.17 6.03 3.28
C THR A 328 -14.05 6.71 2.22
N GLY A 329 -13.46 7.14 1.10
CA GLY A 329 -14.17 7.91 0.08
C GLY A 329 -14.76 9.20 0.67
N SER A 330 -16.01 9.53 0.29
CA SER A 330 -16.76 10.67 0.81
C SER A 330 -17.57 10.36 2.08
N GLN A 331 -17.41 9.17 2.65
CA GLN A 331 -18.20 8.71 3.79
C GLN A 331 -17.53 9.09 5.13
N ALA A 332 -18.17 8.73 6.23
CA ALA A 332 -17.59 8.87 7.55
C ALA A 332 -16.34 7.98 7.69
N VAL A 333 -15.31 8.50 8.36
CA VAL A 333 -14.06 7.77 8.61
C VAL A 333 -14.32 6.65 9.61
N SER A 334 -13.95 5.42 9.26
CA SER A 334 -14.01 4.30 10.19
C SER A 334 -13.09 4.57 11.41
N PRO A 335 -13.56 4.35 12.66
CA PRO A 335 -12.72 4.52 13.84
C PRO A 335 -11.43 3.69 13.79
N ASP A 336 -11.45 2.52 13.16
CA ASP A 336 -10.28 1.64 13.05
C ASP A 336 -9.27 2.14 12.01
N ASP A 337 -9.73 2.68 10.88
CA ASP A 337 -8.85 3.34 9.90
C ASP A 337 -8.19 4.56 10.54
N ALA A 338 -8.97 5.40 11.23
CA ALA A 338 -8.47 6.57 11.95
C ALA A 338 -7.41 6.19 13.01
N ALA A 339 -7.69 5.17 13.80
CA ALA A 339 -6.76 4.68 14.82
C ALA A 339 -5.48 4.11 14.21
N ALA A 340 -5.56 3.35 13.10
CA ALA A 340 -4.38 2.79 12.45
C ALA A 340 -3.49 3.87 11.86
N LEU A 341 -4.09 4.90 11.25
CA LEU A 341 -3.37 6.09 10.78
C LEU A 341 -2.59 6.74 11.93
N ALA A 342 -3.28 7.04 13.03
CA ALA A 342 -2.67 7.70 14.17
C ALA A 342 -1.60 6.85 14.84
N ALA A 343 -1.79 5.53 14.91
CA ALA A 343 -0.82 4.59 15.47
C ALA A 343 0.52 4.64 14.73
N VAL A 344 0.47 4.58 13.39
CA VAL A 344 1.68 4.61 12.56
C VAL A 344 2.37 5.98 12.65
N LEU A 345 1.61 7.07 12.58
CA LEU A 345 2.20 8.42 12.71
C LEU A 345 2.84 8.64 14.09
N ALA A 346 2.22 8.13 15.15
CA ALA A 346 2.78 8.19 16.50
C ALA A 346 4.04 7.34 16.63
N ALA A 347 4.08 6.15 16.01
CA ALA A 347 5.28 5.32 15.99
C ALA A 347 6.46 6.02 15.30
N TYR A 348 6.22 6.71 14.18
CA TYR A 348 7.25 7.54 13.53
C TYR A 348 7.72 8.68 14.43
N ALA A 349 6.80 9.37 15.10
CA ALA A 349 7.14 10.42 16.05
C ALA A 349 7.98 9.91 17.24
N HIS A 350 7.68 8.71 17.75
CA HIS A 350 8.43 8.06 18.83
C HIS A 350 9.85 7.69 18.40
N HIS A 351 10.01 7.04 17.25
CA HIS A 351 11.32 6.65 16.73
C HIS A 351 12.26 7.84 16.56
N ARG A 352 11.73 8.96 16.06
CA ARG A 352 12.46 10.22 15.94
C ARG A 352 12.94 10.77 17.29
N SER A 353 12.10 10.71 18.33
CA SER A 353 12.49 11.15 19.67
C SER A 353 13.60 10.27 20.27
N ALA A 354 13.56 8.97 19.99
CA ALA A 354 14.59 8.01 20.41
C ALA A 354 15.91 8.18 19.63
N SER A 355 15.86 8.49 18.32
CA SER A 355 17.07 8.75 17.54
C SER A 355 17.75 10.07 17.90
N ALA A 356 16.99 11.08 18.32
CA ALA A 356 17.53 12.37 18.76
C ALA A 356 18.26 12.29 20.12
N THR A 357 17.98 11.29 20.94
CA THR A 357 18.58 11.10 22.28
C THR A 357 19.85 10.24 22.27
N THR A 358 20.24 9.69 21.12
CA THR A 358 21.50 8.95 20.98
C THR A 358 22.54 9.85 20.30
N PRO A 359 23.47 10.50 21.03
CA PRO A 359 24.52 11.30 20.39
C PRO A 359 25.41 10.39 19.54
N ARG A 360 25.71 10.83 18.31
CA ARG A 360 26.70 10.21 17.43
C ARG A 360 28.11 10.35 17.99
#